data_AF-G0MBA5-F1
#
_entry.id   AF-G0MBA5-F1
#
_cell.length_a   1.000
_cell.length_b   1.000
_cell.length_c   1.000
_cell.angle_alpha   90.00
_cell.angle_beta   90.00
_cell.angle_gamma   90.00
#
_symmetry.space_group_name_H-M   'P 1'
#
loop_
_entity.id
_entity.type
_entity.pdbx_description
1 polymer ?
#
loop_
_entity_poly.entity_id
_entity_poly.type
_entity_poly.pdbx_seq_one_letter_code
_entity_poly.pdbx_strand_id
1 'polypeptide(L)'
;MEFPTLHRLCIQSLATHIRNGIPIFIFDILHLFELFIEPSSRGKLKLLSICGAGFSPNFTSYISCNQALPQLEFIDISFNAVTEDQLKKLVQTHQKLSTVSLIGTPLQAHAQSEEHNVEFLTVANLESCIRSIKRYILATDKKVAICDQIHHILMLQNENHTEDVLRDCLQEVLNFRLDNWDAWLPSTRCLLELCRGSRIDIFTSDEVQKILVVFLHFSTFAWEVEELSDDYFALHSNIWRMFSECDAFRKHPGSVEKLCRSAAKMTRNCLCLNEESRRLWFYCVQVIHSCCFVEQDSRAYQHIIDNEDLAKDFLIKATYRVNFNDDTIKVFEVANVFIVHYATVNHHFDSNLTFYLIEVLWGSLYYEGNEFHQTLIHNFIHNIINSNRLDVWLYFQEPLFSKLTNWMTLHGHNVQKLTIMVFCWIKHYCECFTHNVNPETFSQMEWRATAIINTIHWYQPVEGHGLGLYEYLVRNGRGEVALWAKWILYCVREAGQAVEQMVEN
;
A
#
# COMPACT_ATOMS: atom_id res chain seq x y z
N MET A 1 -15.78 56.65 -19.00
CA MET A 1 -15.59 55.43 -18.18
C MET A 1 -14.15 55.02 -18.36
N GLU A 2 -13.36 54.95 -17.29
CA GLU A 2 -12.00 54.40 -17.35
C GLU A 2 -12.11 52.87 -17.42
N PHE A 3 -11.62 52.28 -18.51
CA PHE A 3 -11.51 50.83 -18.58
C PHE A 3 -10.41 50.37 -17.61
N PRO A 4 -10.65 49.29 -16.83
CA PRO A 4 -9.64 48.76 -15.93
C PRO A 4 -8.38 48.39 -16.74
N THR A 5 -7.23 48.85 -16.26
CA THR A 5 -5.95 48.60 -16.93
C THR A 5 -5.59 47.11 -16.84
N LEU A 6 -5.48 46.45 -17.99
CA LEU A 6 -5.12 45.03 -18.07
C LEU A 6 -3.60 44.85 -17.92
N HIS A 7 -3.15 44.35 -16.77
CA HIS A 7 -1.73 44.06 -16.52
C HIS A 7 -1.33 42.59 -16.77
N ARG A 8 -2.32 41.69 -16.85
CA ARG A 8 -2.14 40.25 -17.06
C ARG A 8 -3.15 39.74 -18.09
N LEU A 9 -2.68 38.95 -19.05
CA LEU A 9 -3.53 38.30 -20.06
C LEU A 9 -3.13 36.83 -20.17
N CYS A 10 -4.10 35.94 -19.99
CA CYS A 10 -3.91 34.49 -20.13
C CYS A 10 -4.78 33.99 -21.28
N ILE A 11 -4.13 33.48 -22.33
CA ILE A 11 -4.75 32.86 -23.49
C ILE A 11 -4.29 31.41 -23.46
N GLN A 12 -5.12 30.52 -22.93
CA GLN A 12 -4.89 29.09 -23.03
C GLN A 12 -5.56 28.58 -24.29
N SER A 13 -4.83 27.80 -25.09
CA SER A 13 -5.46 27.01 -26.14
C SER A 13 -6.49 26.09 -25.48
N LEU A 14 -7.78 26.30 -25.77
CA LEU A 14 -8.80 25.29 -25.49
C LEU A 14 -8.49 24.11 -26.40
N ALA A 15 -7.77 23.12 -25.87
CA ALA A 15 -7.68 21.82 -26.52
C ALA A 15 -9.11 21.30 -26.70
N THR A 16 -9.51 21.07 -27.95
CA THR A 16 -10.80 20.52 -28.31
C THR A 16 -10.92 19.09 -27.82
N HIS A 17 -11.54 18.86 -26.66
CA HIS A 17 -12.27 17.63 -26.45
C HIS A 17 -13.71 17.85 -26.93
N ILE A 18 -14.09 17.12 -27.99
CA ILE A 18 -15.49 16.98 -28.38
C ILE A 18 -16.18 16.21 -27.26
N ARG A 19 -16.76 16.91 -26.28
CA ARG A 19 -17.80 16.36 -25.41
C ARG A 19 -19.12 16.94 -25.93
N ASN A 20 -19.96 16.08 -26.49
CA ASN A 20 -21.31 16.39 -27.00
C ASN A 20 -21.43 17.13 -28.35
N GLY A 21 -20.47 16.96 -29.27
CA GLY A 21 -20.71 17.28 -30.70
C GLY A 21 -20.90 18.76 -31.08
N ILE A 22 -20.59 19.70 -30.18
CA ILE A 22 -20.60 21.13 -30.49
C ILE A 22 -19.16 21.61 -30.70
N PRO A 23 -18.76 22.05 -31.91
CA PRO A 23 -17.45 22.65 -32.13
C PRO A 23 -17.39 24.02 -31.46
N ILE A 24 -16.41 24.21 -30.58
CA ILE A 24 -16.08 25.53 -30.02
C ILE A 24 -15.00 26.15 -30.91
N PHE A 25 -15.20 27.42 -31.27
CA PHE A 25 -14.41 28.18 -32.22
C PHE A 25 -12.91 28.25 -31.85
N ILE A 26 -12.03 27.94 -32.80
CA ILE A 26 -10.62 28.34 -32.76
C ILE A 26 -10.62 29.86 -32.90
N PHE A 27 -10.49 30.58 -31.78
CA PHE A 27 -10.20 32.00 -31.85
C PHE A 27 -8.78 32.17 -32.38
N ASP A 28 -8.65 32.84 -33.52
CA ASP A 28 -7.36 33.29 -34.02
C ASP A 28 -6.74 34.19 -32.96
N ILE A 29 -5.52 33.84 -32.51
CA ILE A 29 -4.77 34.67 -31.58
C ILE A 29 -4.60 36.10 -32.12
N LEU A 30 -4.49 36.27 -33.44
CA LEU A 30 -4.49 37.60 -34.06
C LEU A 30 -5.74 38.38 -33.69
N HIS A 31 -6.90 37.75 -33.80
CA HIS A 31 -8.18 38.36 -33.46
C HIS A 31 -8.31 38.63 -31.96
N LEU A 32 -7.77 37.77 -31.10
CA LEU A 32 -7.72 38.02 -29.66
C LEU A 32 -6.79 39.20 -29.30
N PHE A 33 -5.65 39.34 -29.98
CA PHE A 33 -4.75 40.47 -29.78
C PHE A 33 -5.35 41.79 -30.27
N GLU A 34 -6.13 41.75 -31.36
CA GLU A 34 -6.89 42.90 -31.87
C GLU A 34 -8.07 43.28 -30.97
N LEU A 35 -8.79 42.29 -30.43
CA LEU A 35 -9.98 42.49 -29.59
C LEU A 35 -9.65 42.88 -28.14
N PHE A 36 -8.64 42.26 -27.53
CA PHE A 36 -8.38 42.38 -26.09
C PHE A 36 -7.21 43.30 -25.75
N ILE A 37 -6.36 43.62 -26.73
CA ILE A 37 -5.25 44.56 -26.51
C ILE A 37 -5.50 45.82 -27.30
N GLU A 38 -6.40 46.65 -26.78
CA GLU A 38 -6.51 48.05 -27.18
C GLU A 38 -5.11 48.69 -27.24
N PRO A 39 -4.83 49.60 -28.19
CA PRO A 39 -3.55 50.31 -28.27
C PRO A 39 -3.12 50.93 -26.93
N SER A 40 -4.11 51.37 -26.13
CA SER A 40 -3.97 51.93 -24.78
C SER A 40 -3.40 50.94 -23.73
N SER A 41 -3.70 49.64 -23.89
CA SER A 41 -3.33 48.57 -22.95
C SER A 41 -2.03 47.86 -23.33
N ARG A 42 -1.61 47.93 -24.61
CA ARG A 42 -0.33 47.37 -25.10
C ARG A 42 0.88 47.90 -24.32
N GLY A 43 0.83 49.17 -23.95
CA GLY A 43 1.88 49.84 -23.19
C GLY A 43 1.90 49.52 -21.69
N LYS A 44 1.06 48.60 -21.19
CA LYS A 44 0.92 48.32 -19.75
C LYS A 44 0.90 46.83 -19.38
N LEU A 45 0.75 45.94 -20.37
CA LEU A 45 0.75 44.49 -20.17
C LEU A 45 2.14 44.02 -19.75
N LYS A 46 2.22 43.39 -18.57
CA LYS A 46 3.49 42.89 -17.99
C LYS A 46 3.61 41.37 -18.04
N LEU A 47 2.49 40.68 -18.02
CA LEU A 47 2.42 39.22 -17.98
C LEU A 47 1.52 38.73 -19.12
N LEU A 48 2.09 37.92 -20.01
CA LEU A 48 1.35 37.26 -21.07
C LEU A 48 1.52 35.74 -20.93
N SER A 49 0.42 34.99 -20.95
CA SER A 49 0.48 33.54 -21.14
C SER A 49 -0.23 33.19 -22.44
N ILE A 50 0.46 32.48 -23.32
CA ILE A 50 -0.05 31.97 -24.61
C ILE A 50 0.22 30.46 -24.70
N CYS A 51 -0.05 29.77 -23.60
CA CYS A 51 0.18 28.33 -23.49
C CYS A 51 -0.58 27.55 -24.56
N GLY A 52 0.13 26.60 -25.15
CA GLY A 52 -0.46 25.64 -26.08
C GLY A 52 -1.07 24.43 -25.39
N ALA A 53 -1.74 23.61 -26.19
CA ALA A 53 -2.00 22.21 -25.89
C ALA A 53 -1.20 21.37 -26.90
N GLY A 54 -0.02 20.90 -26.51
CA GLY A 54 0.84 20.02 -27.34
C GLY A 54 1.34 20.64 -28.65
N PHE A 55 2.49 21.33 -28.60
CA PHE A 55 3.15 21.97 -29.76
C PHE A 55 2.26 22.91 -30.58
N SER A 56 1.42 23.69 -29.88
CA SER A 56 0.56 24.69 -30.52
C SER A 56 1.36 25.74 -31.32
N PRO A 57 0.82 26.27 -32.44
CA PRO A 57 1.43 27.36 -33.19
C PRO A 57 1.19 28.75 -32.57
N ASN A 58 0.56 28.84 -31.39
CA ASN A 58 0.18 30.11 -30.77
C ASN A 58 1.34 31.10 -30.66
N PHE A 59 2.50 30.63 -30.21
CA PHE A 59 3.72 31.43 -30.15
C PHE A 59 4.21 31.90 -31.52
N THR A 60 4.12 31.02 -32.53
CA THR A 60 4.50 31.36 -33.91
C THR A 60 3.60 32.47 -34.45
N SER A 61 2.28 32.39 -34.21
CA SER A 61 1.34 33.45 -34.59
C SER A 61 1.68 34.76 -33.90
N TYR A 62 1.90 34.74 -32.58
CA TYR A 62 2.29 35.93 -31.81
C TYR A 62 3.57 36.60 -32.35
N ILE A 63 4.64 35.83 -32.57
CA ILE A 63 5.92 36.36 -33.09
C ILE A 63 5.81 36.87 -34.54
N SER A 64 4.90 36.31 -35.33
CA SER A 64 4.67 36.72 -36.72
C SER A 64 3.93 38.06 -36.83
N CYS A 65 3.19 38.45 -35.78
CA CYS A 65 2.51 39.75 -35.73
C CYS A 65 3.47 40.95 -35.76
N ASN A 66 4.75 40.74 -35.42
CA ASN A 66 5.76 41.80 -35.25
C ASN A 66 5.33 42.94 -34.29
N GLN A 67 4.37 42.67 -33.39
CA GLN A 67 3.94 43.62 -32.39
C GLN A 67 4.75 43.42 -31.12
N ALA A 68 5.54 44.42 -30.74
CA ALA A 68 6.27 44.42 -29.48
C ALA A 68 5.36 44.86 -28.32
N LEU A 69 5.45 44.16 -27.19
CA LEU A 69 4.84 44.54 -25.93
C LEU A 69 5.92 45.18 -25.04
N PRO A 70 6.10 46.51 -25.06
CA PRO A 70 7.30 47.16 -24.51
C PRO A 70 7.41 47.08 -22.98
N GLN A 71 6.33 46.74 -22.28
CA GLN A 71 6.32 46.54 -20.82
C GLN A 71 6.27 45.06 -20.40
N LEU A 72 6.38 44.12 -21.35
CA LEU A 72 6.29 42.70 -21.04
C LEU A 72 7.51 42.26 -20.23
N GLU A 73 7.27 41.77 -19.02
CA GLU A 73 8.28 41.31 -18.06
C GLU A 73 8.33 39.79 -18.00
N PHE A 74 7.19 39.11 -18.19
CA PHE A 74 7.06 37.66 -18.17
C PHE A 74 6.20 37.18 -19.34
N ILE A 75 6.65 36.13 -20.03
CA ILE A 75 5.84 35.42 -21.01
C ILE A 75 5.90 33.90 -20.80
N ASP A 76 4.72 33.29 -20.76
CA ASP A 76 4.58 31.84 -20.71
C ASP A 76 4.20 31.30 -22.09
N ILE A 77 5.14 30.62 -22.73
CA ILE A 77 4.98 29.99 -24.04
C ILE A 77 5.00 28.47 -23.93
N SER A 78 4.73 27.93 -22.74
CA SER A 78 4.75 26.49 -22.49
C SER A 78 3.86 25.72 -23.47
N PHE A 79 4.27 24.51 -23.83
CA PHE A 79 3.57 23.59 -24.74
C PHE A 79 3.33 24.15 -26.16
N ASN A 80 4.17 25.07 -26.62
CA ASN A 80 4.20 25.55 -28.01
C ASN A 80 5.30 24.89 -28.84
N ALA A 81 5.13 24.91 -30.16
CA ALA A 81 6.24 24.72 -31.09
C ALA A 81 7.07 26.02 -31.13
N VAL A 82 8.32 25.93 -30.67
CA VAL A 82 9.24 27.06 -30.53
C VAL A 82 10.59 26.69 -31.14
N THR A 83 11.11 27.57 -32.00
CA THR A 83 12.48 27.48 -32.52
C THR A 83 13.42 28.47 -31.83
N GLU A 84 14.73 28.24 -31.88
CA GLU A 84 15.73 29.15 -31.31
C GLU A 84 15.65 30.55 -31.93
N ASP A 85 15.44 30.64 -33.24
CA ASP A 85 15.27 31.92 -33.95
C ASP A 85 14.07 32.72 -33.42
N GLN A 86 12.96 32.03 -33.14
CA GLN A 86 11.76 32.68 -32.59
C GLN A 86 12.02 33.16 -31.16
N LEU A 87 12.71 32.37 -30.33
CA LEU A 87 13.09 32.76 -28.97
C LEU A 87 14.06 33.95 -29.00
N LYS A 88 15.07 33.94 -29.88
CA LYS A 88 16.01 35.06 -30.06
C LYS A 88 15.27 36.32 -30.49
N LYS A 89 14.36 36.21 -31.46
CA LYS A 89 13.52 37.33 -31.91
C LYS A 89 12.66 37.88 -30.77
N LEU A 90 12.05 37.03 -29.94
CA LEU A 90 11.29 37.44 -28.76
C LEU A 90 12.13 38.30 -27.81
N VAL A 91 13.31 37.80 -27.42
CA VAL A 91 14.22 38.47 -26.48
C VAL A 91 14.70 39.81 -27.05
N GLN A 92 15.04 39.86 -28.34
CA GLN A 92 15.48 41.10 -29.00
C GLN A 92 14.37 42.16 -29.12
N THR A 93 13.11 41.74 -29.28
CA THR A 93 11.98 42.65 -29.47
C THR A 93 11.36 43.13 -28.16
N HIS A 94 11.57 42.41 -27.05
CA HIS A 94 10.96 42.70 -25.75
C HIS A 94 12.02 43.07 -24.70
N GLN A 95 12.48 44.32 -24.74
CA GLN A 95 13.60 44.82 -23.94
C GLN A 95 13.42 44.76 -22.41
N LYS A 96 12.18 44.67 -21.92
CA LYS A 96 11.87 44.52 -20.49
C LYS A 96 11.62 43.08 -20.05
N LEU A 97 11.68 42.14 -20.99
CA LEU A 97 11.45 40.73 -20.71
C LEU A 97 12.52 40.24 -19.73
N SER A 98 12.08 39.67 -18.63
CA SER A 98 12.96 39.17 -17.57
C SER A 98 12.79 37.67 -17.36
N THR A 99 11.68 37.09 -17.83
CA THR A 99 11.40 35.66 -17.67
C THR A 99 10.61 35.10 -18.86
N VAL A 100 11.02 33.94 -19.36
CA VAL A 100 10.32 33.17 -20.41
C VAL A 100 10.12 31.74 -19.94
N SER A 101 8.90 31.21 -19.99
CA SER A 101 8.67 29.79 -19.71
C SER A 101 8.73 28.95 -20.97
N LEU A 102 9.61 27.95 -20.98
CA LEU A 102 9.86 27.03 -22.10
C LEU A 102 9.36 25.61 -21.82
N ILE A 103 8.57 25.41 -20.76
CA ILE A 103 8.13 24.09 -20.29
C ILE A 103 7.29 23.39 -21.36
N GLY A 104 7.61 22.12 -21.69
CA GLY A 104 6.89 21.36 -22.71
C GLY A 104 7.08 21.86 -24.14
N THR A 105 8.09 22.70 -24.39
CA THR A 105 8.51 23.10 -25.75
C THR A 105 9.72 22.26 -26.20
N PRO A 106 10.11 22.28 -27.49
CA PRO A 106 11.36 21.67 -27.93
C PRO A 106 12.61 22.23 -27.23
N LEU A 107 12.50 23.44 -26.66
CA LEU A 107 13.58 24.14 -25.94
C LEU A 107 13.47 23.99 -24.42
N GLN A 108 12.67 23.05 -23.90
CA GLN A 108 12.49 22.85 -22.46
C GLN A 108 13.77 22.43 -21.70
N ALA A 109 14.81 22.01 -22.42
CA ALA A 109 16.13 21.66 -21.89
C ALA A 109 17.19 22.73 -22.23
N HIS A 110 16.78 23.88 -22.77
CA HIS A 110 17.71 24.93 -23.19
C HIS A 110 18.46 25.51 -21.99
N ALA A 111 19.77 25.70 -22.12
CA ALA A 111 20.59 26.30 -21.09
C ALA A 111 20.20 27.78 -20.89
N GLN A 112 20.49 28.33 -19.70
CA GLN A 112 20.39 29.77 -19.51
C GLN A 112 21.39 30.45 -20.46
N SER A 113 20.94 31.46 -21.19
CA SER A 113 21.84 32.26 -22.02
C SER A 113 22.60 33.25 -21.14
N GLU A 114 23.92 33.27 -21.21
CA GLU A 114 24.73 34.29 -20.54
C GLU A 114 24.60 35.68 -21.19
N GLU A 115 24.21 35.72 -22.46
CA GLU A 115 24.17 36.95 -23.26
C GLU A 115 22.95 37.82 -22.96
N HIS A 116 21.93 37.28 -22.29
CA HIS A 116 20.65 37.94 -22.09
C HIS A 116 20.23 37.85 -20.62
N ASN A 117 19.88 38.99 -20.01
CA ASN A 117 19.37 39.09 -18.63
C ASN A 117 17.94 38.48 -18.48
N VAL A 118 17.60 37.45 -19.25
CA VAL A 118 16.30 36.80 -19.29
C VAL A 118 16.42 35.42 -18.68
N GLU A 119 15.70 35.18 -17.60
CA GLU A 119 15.61 33.87 -16.98
C GLU A 119 14.69 32.95 -17.80
N PHE A 120 15.17 31.77 -18.16
CA PHE A 120 14.33 30.73 -18.78
C PHE A 120 13.80 29.77 -17.72
N LEU A 121 12.48 29.63 -17.61
CA LEU A 121 11.87 28.57 -16.81
C LEU A 121 11.85 27.29 -17.65
N THR A 122 12.68 26.35 -17.24
CA THR A 122 12.94 25.10 -17.95
C THR A 122 12.78 23.92 -17.00
N VAL A 123 12.79 22.72 -17.56
CA VAL A 123 12.75 21.47 -16.79
C VAL A 123 13.94 20.56 -17.15
N ALA A 124 15.06 21.19 -17.51
CA ALA A 124 16.29 20.54 -17.96
C ALA A 124 16.95 19.68 -16.87
N ASN A 125 16.88 20.15 -15.62
CA ASN A 125 17.46 19.54 -14.44
C ASN A 125 16.62 19.88 -13.19
N LEU A 126 16.97 19.26 -12.06
CA LEU A 126 16.20 19.38 -10.82
C LEU A 126 16.14 20.84 -10.31
N GLU A 127 17.25 21.57 -10.34
CA GLU A 127 17.31 22.98 -9.91
C GLU A 127 16.42 23.89 -10.77
N SER A 128 16.38 23.63 -12.08
CA SER A 128 15.50 24.37 -13.00
C SER A 128 14.03 24.02 -12.77
N CYS A 129 13.71 22.77 -12.43
CA CYS A 129 12.35 22.38 -12.03
C CYS A 129 11.92 23.09 -10.73
N ILE A 130 12.78 23.12 -9.71
CA ILE A 130 12.54 23.80 -8.43
C ILE A 130 12.26 25.30 -8.67
N ARG A 131 13.12 25.97 -9.45
CA ARG A 131 12.93 27.38 -9.83
C ARG A 131 11.60 27.59 -10.57
N SER A 132 11.26 26.70 -11.50
CA SER A 132 10.01 26.76 -12.24
C SER A 132 8.78 26.60 -11.34
N ILE A 133 8.78 25.66 -10.40
CA ILE A 133 7.68 25.47 -9.43
C ILE A 133 7.47 26.72 -8.57
N LYS A 134 8.55 27.31 -8.05
CA LYS A 134 8.51 28.55 -7.23
C LYS A 134 7.80 29.70 -7.96
N ARG A 135 7.93 29.78 -9.29
CA ARG A 135 7.30 30.83 -10.10
C ARG A 135 5.80 30.61 -10.33
N TYR A 136 5.33 29.37 -10.35
CA TYR A 136 3.94 29.02 -10.69
C TYR A 136 3.04 28.84 -9.46
N ILE A 137 2.90 29.85 -8.61
CA ILE A 137 2.17 29.73 -7.33
C ILE A 137 0.75 29.16 -7.50
N LEU A 138 -0.03 29.64 -8.48
CA LEU A 138 -1.45 29.30 -8.67
C LEU A 138 -1.75 28.44 -9.92
N ALA A 139 -0.74 28.03 -10.69
CA ALA A 139 -0.95 27.32 -11.96
C ALA A 139 -0.77 25.80 -11.79
N THR A 140 -1.81 25.12 -11.34
CA THR A 140 -1.76 23.70 -10.97
C THR A 140 -1.29 22.80 -12.11
N ASP A 141 -1.84 22.95 -13.32
CA ASP A 141 -1.48 22.11 -14.48
C ASP A 141 0.01 22.23 -14.83
N LYS A 142 0.61 23.41 -14.64
CA LYS A 142 2.04 23.62 -14.87
C LYS A 142 2.87 22.91 -13.81
N LYS A 143 2.48 23.02 -12.55
CA LYS A 143 3.14 22.34 -11.45
C LYS A 143 3.06 20.82 -11.59
N VAL A 144 1.94 20.28 -12.09
CA VAL A 144 1.79 18.86 -12.45
C VAL A 144 2.87 18.45 -13.47
N ALA A 145 2.95 19.16 -14.60
CA ALA A 145 3.94 18.85 -15.63
C ALA A 145 5.39 18.98 -15.14
N ILE A 146 5.67 19.94 -14.26
CA ILE A 146 7.01 20.06 -13.65
C ILE A 146 7.28 18.91 -12.67
N CYS A 147 6.29 18.50 -11.86
CA CYS A 147 6.43 17.35 -10.96
C CYS A 147 6.69 16.04 -11.74
N ASP A 148 6.00 15.82 -12.86
CA ASP A 148 6.28 14.65 -13.70
C ASP A 148 7.74 14.64 -14.18
N GLN A 149 8.28 15.81 -14.54
CA GLN A 149 9.68 15.92 -14.93
C GLN A 149 10.64 15.78 -13.74
N ILE A 150 10.30 16.29 -12.55
CA ILE A 150 11.06 16.04 -11.31
C ILE A 150 11.14 14.55 -11.03
N HIS A 151 10.00 13.85 -11.08
CA HIS A 151 9.95 12.41 -10.88
C HIS A 151 10.86 11.68 -11.89
N HIS A 152 10.79 12.04 -13.16
CA HIS A 152 11.64 11.47 -14.21
C HIS A 152 13.14 11.70 -13.94
N ILE A 153 13.53 12.92 -13.55
CA ILE A 153 14.92 13.27 -13.23
C ILE A 153 15.40 12.47 -12.01
N LEU A 154 14.61 12.44 -10.93
CA LEU A 154 14.96 11.74 -9.70
C LEU A 154 15.11 10.22 -9.91
N MET A 155 14.29 9.64 -10.79
CA MET A 155 14.35 8.23 -11.20
C MET A 155 15.60 7.89 -12.00
N LEU A 156 15.99 8.74 -12.96
CA LEU A 156 17.11 8.45 -13.86
C LEU A 156 18.48 8.89 -13.31
N GLN A 157 18.53 9.93 -12.49
CA GLN A 157 19.77 10.58 -12.02
C GLN A 157 19.98 10.38 -10.52
N ASN A 158 19.81 9.13 -10.04
CA ASN A 158 19.68 8.83 -8.61
C ASN A 158 20.84 9.37 -7.73
N GLU A 159 22.06 9.45 -8.26
CA GLU A 159 23.28 9.76 -7.49
C GLU A 159 23.86 11.18 -7.73
N ASN A 160 23.23 11.98 -8.59
CA ASN A 160 23.86 13.20 -9.13
C ASN A 160 23.39 14.52 -8.48
N HIS A 161 22.70 14.45 -7.34
CA HIS A 161 22.12 15.64 -6.71
C HIS A 161 22.73 15.89 -5.34
N THR A 162 23.03 17.16 -5.05
CA THR A 162 23.50 17.57 -3.72
C THR A 162 22.34 17.54 -2.72
N GLU A 163 22.67 17.38 -1.44
CA GLU A 163 21.70 17.41 -0.33
C GLU A 163 20.85 18.70 -0.35
N ASP A 164 21.47 19.86 -0.55
CA ASP A 164 20.76 21.15 -0.60
C ASP A 164 19.68 21.17 -1.70
N VAL A 165 19.99 20.65 -2.88
CA VAL A 165 19.03 20.58 -3.99
C VAL A 165 17.87 19.63 -3.68
N LEU A 166 18.15 18.50 -3.03
CA LEU A 166 17.11 17.54 -2.62
C LEU A 166 16.19 18.12 -1.53
N ARG A 167 16.74 18.85 -0.56
CA ARG A 167 15.97 19.56 0.47
C ARG A 167 15.10 20.66 -0.14
N ASP A 168 15.66 21.46 -1.06
CA ASP A 168 14.91 22.47 -1.80
C ASP A 168 13.77 21.83 -2.61
N CYS A 169 14.03 20.70 -3.27
CA CYS A 169 13.00 19.95 -3.98
C CYS A 169 11.89 19.49 -3.03
N LEU A 170 12.25 18.93 -1.87
CA LEU A 170 11.28 18.48 -0.89
C LEU A 170 10.37 19.62 -0.45
N GLN A 171 10.93 20.79 -0.12
CA GLN A 171 10.13 21.94 0.32
C GLN A 171 9.14 22.39 -0.77
N GLU A 172 9.57 22.46 -2.03
CA GLU A 172 8.69 22.86 -3.13
C GLU A 172 7.59 21.83 -3.42
N VAL A 173 7.91 20.54 -3.35
CA VAL A 173 6.91 19.47 -3.53
C VAL A 173 5.92 19.44 -2.37
N LEU A 174 6.35 19.63 -1.12
CA LEU A 174 5.46 19.72 0.05
C LEU A 174 4.59 20.99 0.04
N ASN A 175 5.11 22.10 -0.49
CA ASN A 175 4.36 23.34 -0.67
C ASN A 175 3.33 23.26 -1.81
N PHE A 176 3.40 22.22 -2.64
CA PHE A 176 2.41 22.01 -3.68
C PHE A 176 1.09 21.62 -3.01
N ARG A 177 0.18 22.60 -2.91
CA ARG A 177 -1.11 22.43 -2.24
C ARG A 177 -1.85 21.22 -2.76
N LEU A 178 -2.02 20.27 -1.86
CA LEU A 178 -2.75 19.02 -2.02
C LEU A 178 -4.28 19.25 -1.97
N ASP A 179 -4.77 20.39 -2.46
CA ASP A 179 -6.22 20.64 -2.51
C ASP A 179 -6.83 20.19 -3.85
N ASN A 180 -5.99 19.93 -4.88
CA ASN A 180 -6.43 19.42 -6.18
C ASN A 180 -5.99 17.97 -6.36
N TRP A 181 -6.95 17.06 -6.58
CA TRP A 181 -6.72 15.64 -6.85
C TRP A 181 -5.66 15.39 -7.95
N ASP A 182 -5.71 16.15 -9.04
CA ASP A 182 -4.79 15.99 -10.17
C ASP A 182 -3.33 16.30 -9.80
N ALA A 183 -3.10 17.05 -8.72
CA ALA A 183 -1.77 17.39 -8.22
C ALA A 183 -1.18 16.34 -7.27
N TRP A 184 -2.00 15.44 -6.71
CA TRP A 184 -1.54 14.48 -5.69
C TRP A 184 -0.64 13.41 -6.27
N LEU A 185 -1.04 12.81 -7.39
CA LEU A 185 -0.29 11.71 -7.97
C LEU A 185 1.14 12.12 -8.38
N PRO A 186 1.34 13.22 -9.13
CA PRO A 186 2.70 13.66 -9.51
C PRO A 186 3.56 14.07 -8.32
N SER A 187 2.99 14.81 -7.36
CA SER A 187 3.72 15.25 -6.17
C SER A 187 4.13 14.08 -5.27
N THR A 188 3.22 13.13 -5.06
CA THR A 188 3.48 11.94 -4.25
C THR A 188 4.53 11.03 -4.90
N ARG A 189 4.54 10.92 -6.24
CA ARG A 189 5.62 10.25 -6.99
C ARG A 189 6.97 10.92 -6.76
N CYS A 190 7.02 12.26 -6.75
CA CYS A 190 8.26 12.97 -6.42
C CYS A 190 8.73 12.67 -5.00
N LEU A 191 7.83 12.74 -4.01
CA LEU A 191 8.16 12.43 -2.61
C LEU A 191 8.68 11.01 -2.45
N LEU A 192 8.08 10.04 -3.14
CA LEU A 192 8.54 8.64 -3.10
C LEU A 192 9.98 8.52 -3.62
N GLU A 193 10.30 9.14 -4.75
CA GLU A 193 11.67 9.10 -5.30
C GLU A 193 12.68 9.89 -4.46
N LEU A 194 12.24 10.95 -3.78
CA LEU A 194 13.06 11.66 -2.79
C LEU A 194 13.40 10.76 -1.60
N CYS A 195 12.53 9.81 -1.24
CA CYS A 195 12.75 8.88 -0.13
C CYS A 195 13.47 7.59 -0.52
N ARG A 196 13.79 7.39 -1.81
CA ARG A 196 14.30 6.11 -2.31
C ARG A 196 15.73 5.84 -1.84
N GLY A 197 15.98 4.60 -1.42
CA GLY A 197 17.30 4.17 -0.96
C GLY A 197 17.72 4.91 0.32
N SER A 198 18.96 5.41 0.36
CA SER A 198 19.50 6.16 1.51
C SER A 198 19.16 7.66 1.49
N ARG A 199 18.41 8.16 0.49
CA ARG A 199 18.08 9.60 0.40
C ARG A 199 17.21 10.08 1.56
N ILE A 200 16.37 9.21 2.10
CA ILE A 200 15.54 9.56 3.26
C ILE A 200 16.37 9.95 4.50
N ASP A 201 17.59 9.39 4.63
CA ASP A 201 18.50 9.69 5.74
C ASP A 201 19.09 11.11 5.67
N ILE A 202 18.95 11.79 4.52
CA ILE A 202 19.34 13.18 4.33
C ILE A 202 18.36 14.12 5.07
N PHE A 203 17.08 13.73 5.16
CA PHE A 203 16.04 14.61 5.69
C PHE A 203 16.01 14.61 7.23
N THR A 204 15.65 15.76 7.80
CA THR A 204 15.41 15.88 9.24
C THR A 204 14.19 15.08 9.67
N SER A 205 14.10 14.78 10.97
CA SER A 205 12.93 14.09 11.53
C SER A 205 11.62 14.84 11.25
N ASP A 206 11.64 16.17 11.32
CA ASP A 206 10.47 17.02 11.01
C ASP A 206 10.06 16.92 9.53
N GLU A 207 11.03 16.86 8.62
CA GLU A 207 10.79 16.67 7.19
C GLU A 207 10.22 15.29 6.90
N VAL A 208 10.79 14.23 7.48
CA VAL A 208 10.27 12.85 7.37
C VAL A 208 8.85 12.76 7.92
N GLN A 209 8.54 13.46 9.02
CA GLN A 209 7.20 13.50 9.58
C GLN A 209 6.19 14.19 8.66
N LYS A 210 6.58 15.25 7.94
CA LYS A 210 5.73 15.89 6.92
C LYS A 210 5.46 14.94 5.75
N ILE A 211 6.49 14.25 5.27
CA ILE A 211 6.38 13.23 4.22
C ILE A 211 5.41 12.12 4.65
N LEU A 212 5.58 11.61 5.88
CA LEU A 212 4.69 10.60 6.46
C LEU A 212 3.23 11.05 6.44
N VAL A 213 2.95 12.29 6.84
CA VAL A 213 1.59 12.84 6.83
C VAL A 213 1.01 12.85 5.41
N VAL A 214 1.79 13.29 4.42
CA VAL A 214 1.35 13.29 3.01
C VAL A 214 1.07 11.87 2.52
N PHE A 215 1.96 10.91 2.76
CA PHE A 215 1.77 9.52 2.35
C PHE A 215 0.60 8.83 3.04
N LEU A 216 0.36 9.08 4.32
CA LEU A 216 -0.81 8.56 5.02
C LEU A 216 -2.10 9.20 4.50
N HIS A 217 -2.08 10.50 4.20
CA HIS A 217 -3.22 11.19 3.62
C HIS A 217 -3.56 10.66 2.23
N PHE A 218 -2.56 10.48 1.37
CA PHE A 218 -2.65 9.79 0.08
C PHE A 218 -3.25 8.40 0.24
N SER A 219 -2.74 7.63 1.21
CA SER A 219 -3.21 6.28 1.52
C SER A 219 -4.69 6.21 1.92
N THR A 220 -5.18 7.21 2.66
CA THR A 220 -6.59 7.23 3.12
C THR A 220 -7.59 7.56 2.02
N PHE A 221 -7.22 8.43 1.08
CA PHE A 221 -8.17 9.00 0.12
C PHE A 221 -8.53 8.03 -1.01
N ALA A 222 -7.58 7.21 -1.45
CA ALA A 222 -7.77 6.39 -2.64
C ALA A 222 -8.90 5.35 -2.53
N TRP A 223 -9.27 4.93 -1.33
CA TRP A 223 -10.34 3.94 -1.12
C TRP A 223 -11.75 4.53 -1.15
N GLU A 224 -11.89 5.85 -1.20
CA GLU A 224 -13.17 6.50 -1.43
C GLU A 224 -13.52 6.57 -2.93
N VAL A 225 -12.58 6.19 -3.80
CA VAL A 225 -12.74 6.21 -5.26
C VAL A 225 -13.01 4.77 -5.75
N GLU A 226 -14.19 4.53 -6.31
CA GLU A 226 -14.63 3.19 -6.77
C GLU A 226 -13.74 2.59 -7.88
N GLU A 227 -13.05 3.44 -8.65
CA GLU A 227 -12.15 3.04 -9.74
C GLU A 227 -10.80 3.77 -9.63
N LEU A 228 -9.84 3.17 -8.93
CA LEU A 228 -8.45 3.62 -8.98
C LEU A 228 -7.76 3.06 -10.22
N SER A 229 -6.95 3.89 -10.89
CA SER A 229 -6.09 3.38 -11.97
C SER A 229 -4.95 2.53 -11.41
N ASP A 230 -4.39 1.64 -12.24
CA ASP A 230 -3.24 0.80 -11.89
C ASP A 230 -2.05 1.63 -11.38
N ASP A 231 -1.86 2.82 -11.95
CA ASP A 231 -0.85 3.79 -11.55
C ASP A 231 -0.99 4.26 -10.10
N TYR A 232 -2.24 4.45 -9.63
CA TYR A 232 -2.49 4.76 -8.22
C TYR A 232 -2.17 3.56 -7.35
N PHE A 233 -2.66 2.36 -7.69
CA PHE A 233 -2.37 1.15 -6.91
C PHE A 233 -0.86 0.88 -6.79
N ALA A 234 -0.12 1.02 -7.87
CA ALA A 234 1.33 0.87 -7.87
C ALA A 234 2.00 1.90 -6.95
N LEU A 235 1.52 3.14 -6.93
CA LEU A 235 2.05 4.16 -6.02
C LEU A 235 1.75 3.82 -4.55
N HIS A 236 0.54 3.37 -4.22
CA HIS A 236 0.21 2.90 -2.86
C HIS A 236 1.12 1.74 -2.45
N SER A 237 1.23 0.72 -3.31
CA SER A 237 2.09 -0.45 -3.08
C SER A 237 3.52 -0.02 -2.76
N ASN A 238 4.07 0.93 -3.52
CA ASN A 238 5.42 1.45 -3.29
C ASN A 238 5.57 2.28 -2.00
N ILE A 239 4.58 3.10 -1.64
CA ILE A 239 4.58 3.84 -0.37
C ILE A 239 4.61 2.86 0.81
N TRP A 240 3.75 1.83 0.77
CA TRP A 240 3.68 0.84 1.85
C TRP A 240 4.93 -0.03 1.92
N ARG A 241 5.53 -0.38 0.77
CA ARG A 241 6.85 -1.02 0.73
C ARG A 241 7.90 -0.18 1.44
N MET A 242 7.93 1.12 1.14
CA MET A 242 8.89 2.01 1.77
C MET A 242 8.63 2.15 3.28
N PHE A 243 7.38 2.16 3.74
CA PHE A 243 7.08 2.10 5.17
C PHE A 243 7.52 0.79 5.84
N SER A 244 7.47 -0.34 5.14
CA SER A 244 7.91 -1.61 5.70
C SER A 244 9.43 -1.72 5.77
N GLU A 245 10.13 -1.22 4.76
CA GLU A 245 11.59 -1.34 4.60
C GLU A 245 12.38 -0.23 5.31
N CYS A 246 11.81 0.95 5.54
CA CYS A 246 12.53 2.10 6.07
C CYS A 246 12.21 2.43 7.53
N ASP A 247 13.23 2.36 8.40
CA ASP A 247 13.12 2.70 9.81
C ASP A 247 12.95 4.20 10.09
N ALA A 248 13.31 5.08 9.14
CA ALA A 248 13.21 6.53 9.35
C ALA A 248 11.80 6.98 9.72
N PHE A 249 10.77 6.34 9.14
CA PHE A 249 9.37 6.62 9.46
C PHE A 249 8.94 6.11 10.84
N ARG A 250 9.59 5.06 11.37
CA ARG A 250 9.25 4.45 12.67
C ARG A 250 9.94 5.13 13.86
N LYS A 251 11.10 5.76 13.64
CA LYS A 251 11.87 6.44 14.69
C LYS A 251 11.18 7.68 15.30
N HIS A 252 10.13 8.21 14.67
CA HIS A 252 9.47 9.42 15.16
C HIS A 252 8.45 9.11 16.28
N PRO A 253 8.39 9.89 17.38
CA PRO A 253 7.38 9.71 18.42
C PRO A 253 5.95 9.72 17.87
N GLY A 254 5.18 8.68 18.16
CA GLY A 254 3.77 8.56 17.74
C GLY A 254 3.54 8.24 16.26
N SER A 255 4.59 8.08 15.43
CA SER A 255 4.42 7.64 14.04
C SER A 255 4.05 6.16 13.96
N VAL A 256 4.61 5.33 14.84
CA VAL A 256 4.36 3.88 14.92
C VAL A 256 2.87 3.60 15.07
N GLU A 257 2.17 4.25 16.00
CA GLU A 257 0.72 4.08 16.19
C GLU A 257 -0.07 4.47 14.93
N LYS A 258 0.25 5.63 14.31
CA LYS A 258 -0.42 6.12 13.11
C LYS A 258 -0.21 5.20 11.90
N LEU A 259 1.01 4.70 11.73
CA LEU A 259 1.37 3.73 10.70
C LEU A 259 0.62 2.43 10.90
N CYS A 260 0.66 1.88 12.12
CA CYS A 260 -0.01 0.64 12.48
C CYS A 260 -1.54 0.73 12.24
N ARG A 261 -2.17 1.83 12.69
CA ARG A 261 -3.60 2.13 12.44
C ARG A 261 -3.94 2.21 10.96
N SER A 262 -3.13 2.94 10.20
CA SER A 262 -3.35 3.12 8.77
C SER A 262 -3.14 1.80 8.02
N ALA A 263 -2.15 1.01 8.41
CA ALA A 263 -1.85 -0.30 7.83
C ALA A 263 -3.01 -1.26 8.07
N ALA A 264 -3.55 -1.30 9.29
CA ALA A 264 -4.69 -2.15 9.59
C ALA A 264 -5.93 -1.75 8.77
N LYS A 265 -6.27 -0.46 8.72
CA LYS A 265 -7.35 0.04 7.84
C LYS A 265 -7.13 -0.34 6.37
N MET A 266 -5.89 -0.24 5.90
CA MET A 266 -5.49 -0.64 4.55
C MET A 266 -5.71 -2.14 4.32
N THR A 267 -5.25 -2.99 5.24
CA THR A 267 -5.45 -4.45 5.13
C THR A 267 -6.92 -4.82 5.06
N ARG A 268 -7.80 -4.11 5.79
CA ARG A 268 -9.26 -4.27 5.72
C ARG A 268 -9.85 -3.92 4.36
N ASN A 269 -9.31 -2.92 3.68
CA ASN A 269 -9.83 -2.44 2.40
C ASN A 269 -9.25 -3.16 1.17
N CYS A 270 -8.07 -3.79 1.26
CA CYS A 270 -7.51 -4.59 0.18
C CYS A 270 -8.32 -5.89 -0.04
N LEU A 271 -9.45 -5.81 -0.74
CA LEU A 271 -10.30 -6.97 -1.10
C LEU A 271 -10.00 -7.52 -2.50
N CYS A 272 -9.27 -6.77 -3.33
CA CYS A 272 -8.99 -7.16 -4.70
C CYS A 272 -7.95 -8.31 -4.77
N LEU A 273 -8.20 -9.26 -5.68
CA LEU A 273 -7.34 -10.42 -5.93
C LEU A 273 -6.17 -10.13 -6.89
N ASN A 274 -6.07 -8.92 -7.45
CA ASN A 274 -4.98 -8.58 -8.35
C ASN A 274 -3.62 -8.56 -7.62
N GLU A 275 -2.53 -8.77 -8.36
CA GLU A 275 -1.17 -8.91 -7.80
C GLU A 275 -0.73 -7.69 -6.98
N GLU A 276 -1.03 -6.47 -7.44
CA GLU A 276 -0.67 -5.25 -6.72
C GLU A 276 -1.39 -5.12 -5.38
N SER A 277 -2.65 -5.53 -5.30
CA SER A 277 -3.39 -5.58 -4.02
C SER A 277 -2.81 -6.61 -3.06
N ARG A 278 -2.22 -7.70 -3.56
CA ARG A 278 -1.50 -8.68 -2.72
C ARG A 278 -0.24 -8.06 -2.13
N ARG A 279 0.57 -7.42 -2.98
CA ARG A 279 1.80 -6.72 -2.56
C ARG A 279 1.50 -5.62 -1.53
N LEU A 280 0.48 -4.81 -1.80
CA LEU A 280 0.04 -3.76 -0.87
C LEU A 280 -0.38 -4.34 0.49
N TRP A 281 -1.24 -5.36 0.49
CA TRP A 281 -1.65 -6.03 1.73
C TRP A 281 -0.43 -6.56 2.49
N PHE A 282 0.48 -7.22 1.77
CA PHE A 282 1.70 -7.77 2.33
C PHE A 282 2.57 -6.71 3.03
N TYR A 283 2.85 -5.59 2.36
CA TYR A 283 3.63 -4.50 2.97
C TYR A 283 2.92 -3.91 4.20
N CYS A 284 1.60 -3.80 4.18
CA CYS A 284 0.85 -3.38 5.37
C CYS A 284 1.02 -4.35 6.54
N VAL A 285 0.97 -5.67 6.28
CA VAL A 285 1.25 -6.67 7.33
C VAL A 285 2.67 -6.54 7.85
N GLN A 286 3.66 -6.28 6.99
CA GLN A 286 5.04 -6.06 7.44
C GLN A 286 5.18 -4.82 8.33
N VAL A 287 4.42 -3.75 8.04
CA VAL A 287 4.38 -2.55 8.91
C VAL A 287 3.77 -2.90 10.26
N ILE A 288 2.61 -3.57 10.29
CA ILE A 288 1.96 -4.02 11.54
C ILE A 288 2.92 -4.90 12.34
N HIS A 289 3.55 -5.86 11.68
CA HIS A 289 4.55 -6.74 12.29
C HIS A 289 5.70 -5.96 12.93
N SER A 290 6.28 -5.00 12.20
CA SER A 290 7.38 -4.18 12.73
C SER A 290 6.92 -3.35 13.94
N CYS A 291 5.70 -2.81 13.90
CA CYS A 291 5.10 -2.09 15.03
C CYS A 291 4.86 -3.00 16.25
N CYS A 292 4.45 -4.25 16.05
CA CYS A 292 4.17 -5.20 17.14
C CYS A 292 5.44 -5.77 17.78
N PHE A 293 6.45 -6.12 16.98
CA PHE A 293 7.56 -6.96 17.45
C PHE A 293 8.91 -6.25 17.56
N VAL A 294 9.16 -5.21 16.76
CA VAL A 294 10.46 -4.52 16.74
C VAL A 294 10.48 -3.35 17.72
N GLU A 295 9.45 -2.52 17.69
CA GLU A 295 9.40 -1.28 18.48
C GLU A 295 8.93 -1.49 19.93
N GLN A 296 8.35 -2.66 20.25
CA GLN A 296 7.79 -3.02 21.57
C GLN A 296 6.81 -2.00 22.19
N ASP A 297 6.27 -1.05 21.41
CA ASP A 297 5.24 -0.12 21.91
C ASP A 297 3.87 -0.80 21.87
N SER A 298 3.51 -1.45 22.98
CA SER A 298 2.20 -2.09 23.17
C SER A 298 1.02 -1.18 22.82
N ARG A 299 1.15 0.15 23.00
CA ARG A 299 0.08 1.11 22.68
C ARG A 299 -0.15 1.22 21.17
N ALA A 300 0.88 1.00 20.36
CA ALA A 300 0.81 1.21 18.92
C ALA A 300 -0.06 0.18 18.19
N TYR A 301 -0.35 -0.96 18.80
CA TYR A 301 -1.24 -1.97 18.21
C TYR A 301 -2.48 -2.24 19.07
N GLN A 302 -2.55 -1.70 20.30
CA GLN A 302 -3.69 -1.85 21.20
C GLN A 302 -5.02 -1.44 20.54
N HIS A 303 -5.03 -0.35 19.75
CA HIS A 303 -6.26 0.08 19.06
C HIS A 303 -6.72 -0.86 17.94
N ILE A 304 -5.81 -1.64 17.34
CA ILE A 304 -6.18 -2.65 16.33
C ILE A 304 -6.80 -3.83 17.05
N ILE A 305 -6.11 -4.21 18.11
CA ILE A 305 -6.42 -5.29 18.99
C ILE A 305 -7.80 -5.10 19.67
N ASP A 306 -8.12 -3.89 20.12
CA ASP A 306 -9.41 -3.53 20.72
C ASP A 306 -10.55 -3.46 19.69
N ASN A 307 -10.25 -3.56 18.39
CA ASN A 307 -11.23 -3.49 17.30
C ASN A 307 -11.51 -4.89 16.75
N GLU A 308 -12.59 -5.50 17.25
CA GLU A 308 -13.01 -6.86 16.86
C GLU A 308 -13.22 -7.03 15.35
N ASP A 309 -13.91 -6.09 14.69
CA ASP A 309 -14.15 -6.15 13.25
C ASP A 309 -12.85 -6.21 12.46
N LEU A 310 -11.87 -5.41 12.88
CA LEU A 310 -10.57 -5.31 12.23
C LEU A 310 -9.73 -6.57 12.43
N ALA A 311 -9.73 -7.14 13.64
CA ALA A 311 -9.07 -8.41 13.92
C ALA A 311 -9.68 -9.55 13.10
N LYS A 312 -11.02 -9.61 13.02
CA LYS A 312 -11.74 -10.60 12.22
C LYS A 312 -11.44 -10.45 10.73
N ASP A 313 -11.54 -9.24 10.18
CA ASP A 313 -11.22 -8.96 8.78
C ASP A 313 -9.77 -9.31 8.44
N PHE A 314 -8.83 -9.06 9.36
CA PHE A 314 -7.43 -9.47 9.18
C PHE A 314 -7.29 -10.99 9.12
N LEU A 315 -7.89 -11.72 10.05
CA LEU A 315 -7.80 -13.19 10.12
C LEU A 315 -8.45 -13.89 8.92
N ILE A 316 -9.58 -13.36 8.45
CA ILE A 316 -10.23 -13.79 7.20
C ILE A 316 -9.25 -13.67 6.03
N LYS A 317 -8.60 -12.50 5.90
CA LYS A 317 -7.69 -12.26 4.78
C LYS A 317 -6.39 -13.04 4.90
N ALA A 318 -5.85 -13.18 6.11
CA ALA A 318 -4.70 -14.03 6.38
C ALA A 318 -4.99 -15.47 5.94
N THR A 319 -6.16 -16.01 6.29
CA THR A 319 -6.64 -17.34 5.83
C THR A 319 -6.63 -17.47 4.30
N TYR A 320 -7.23 -16.50 3.60
CA TYR A 320 -7.22 -16.52 2.13
C TYR A 320 -5.79 -16.52 1.58
N ARG A 321 -4.90 -15.67 2.11
CA ARG A 321 -3.52 -15.50 1.63
C ARG A 321 -2.64 -16.71 1.88
N VAL A 322 -2.78 -17.30 3.05
CA VAL A 322 -2.16 -18.57 3.43
C VAL A 322 -2.40 -19.65 2.39
N ASN A 323 -3.64 -19.76 1.92
CA ASN A 323 -4.03 -20.77 0.92
C ASN A 323 -3.42 -20.52 -0.49
N PHE A 324 -2.83 -19.35 -0.74
CA PHE A 324 -2.15 -19.03 -2.00
C PHE A 324 -0.62 -19.18 -1.95
N ASN A 325 -0.05 -19.71 -0.85
CA ASN A 325 1.41 -19.80 -0.63
C ASN A 325 2.13 -18.45 -0.76
N ASP A 326 1.43 -17.33 -0.52
CA ASP A 326 2.08 -16.03 -0.43
C ASP A 326 2.87 -16.03 0.89
N ASP A 327 4.18 -16.23 0.80
CA ASP A 327 5.08 -16.30 1.94
C ASP A 327 4.79 -15.19 2.94
N THR A 328 4.49 -15.55 4.20
CA THR A 328 5.15 -14.90 5.34
C THR A 328 4.76 -15.39 6.72
N ILE A 329 5.76 -15.96 7.38
CA ILE A 329 6.03 -15.94 8.83
C ILE A 329 5.41 -14.74 9.54
N LYS A 330 5.63 -13.53 9.01
CA LYS A 330 5.15 -12.26 9.56
C LYS A 330 3.62 -12.20 9.68
N VAL A 331 2.88 -12.77 8.71
CA VAL A 331 1.41 -12.86 8.77
C VAL A 331 0.98 -13.71 9.96
N PHE A 332 1.63 -14.86 10.17
CA PHE A 332 1.32 -15.75 11.29
C PHE A 332 1.66 -15.11 12.64
N GLU A 333 2.80 -14.44 12.73
CA GLU A 333 3.21 -13.73 13.94
C GLU A 333 2.19 -12.65 14.31
N VAL A 334 1.77 -11.83 13.33
CA VAL A 334 0.73 -10.82 13.54
C VAL A 334 -0.62 -11.45 13.89
N ALA A 335 -1.03 -12.52 13.19
CA ALA A 335 -2.26 -13.23 13.49
C ALA A 335 -2.27 -13.82 14.91
N ASN A 336 -1.14 -14.37 15.38
CA ASN A 336 -1.00 -14.89 16.74
C ASN A 336 -1.23 -13.80 17.79
N VAL A 337 -0.71 -12.59 17.56
CA VAL A 337 -0.96 -11.43 18.45
C VAL A 337 -2.45 -11.12 18.52
N PHE A 338 -3.14 -11.08 17.38
CA PHE A 338 -4.60 -10.84 17.36
C PHE A 338 -5.38 -11.92 18.08
N ILE A 339 -4.96 -13.18 17.96
CA ILE A 339 -5.62 -14.32 18.60
C ILE A 339 -5.46 -14.29 20.11
N VAL A 340 -4.22 -14.10 20.58
CA VAL A 340 -3.92 -14.00 22.02
C VAL A 340 -4.78 -12.91 22.64
N HIS A 341 -4.87 -11.75 22.00
CA HIS A 341 -5.68 -10.71 22.57
C HIS A 341 -7.17 -11.00 22.47
N TYR A 342 -7.67 -11.45 21.32
CA TYR A 342 -9.07 -11.75 21.16
C TYR A 342 -9.52 -12.74 22.23
N ALA A 343 -8.70 -13.77 22.50
CA ALA A 343 -8.81 -14.74 23.58
C ALA A 343 -8.90 -14.13 25.00
N THR A 344 -8.29 -12.98 25.24
CA THR A 344 -8.36 -12.27 26.53
C THR A 344 -9.57 -11.35 26.67
N VAL A 345 -10.06 -10.75 25.59
CA VAL A 345 -11.08 -9.68 25.68
C VAL A 345 -12.51 -10.16 25.42
N ASN A 346 -12.72 -11.08 24.47
CA ASN A 346 -14.08 -11.41 24.03
C ASN A 346 -14.70 -12.67 24.64
N HIS A 347 -15.53 -12.56 25.68
CA HIS A 347 -16.18 -13.74 26.27
C HIS A 347 -17.20 -14.46 25.36
N HIS A 348 -17.53 -13.88 24.20
CA HIS A 348 -18.44 -14.49 23.24
C HIS A 348 -17.72 -15.36 22.21
N PHE A 349 -18.32 -16.52 21.96
CA PHE A 349 -17.85 -17.53 21.02
C PHE A 349 -18.34 -17.20 19.61
N ASP A 350 -17.42 -16.83 18.71
CA ASP A 350 -17.69 -16.72 17.26
C ASP A 350 -17.06 -17.92 16.54
N SER A 351 -17.91 -18.87 16.11
CA SER A 351 -17.47 -20.08 15.41
C SER A 351 -16.74 -19.79 14.09
N ASN A 352 -17.08 -18.68 13.41
CA ASN A 352 -16.37 -18.27 12.19
C ASN A 352 -14.94 -17.87 12.50
N LEU A 353 -14.72 -17.23 13.65
CA LEU A 353 -13.38 -16.85 14.04
C LEU A 353 -12.52 -18.07 14.28
N THR A 354 -13.02 -19.05 15.04
CA THR A 354 -12.31 -20.31 15.28
C THR A 354 -11.94 -20.99 13.97
N PHE A 355 -12.83 -20.98 12.97
CA PHE A 355 -12.51 -21.45 11.62
C PHE A 355 -11.32 -20.70 11.00
N TYR A 356 -11.31 -19.36 11.00
CA TYR A 356 -10.18 -18.57 10.47
C TYR A 356 -8.89 -18.77 11.27
N LEU A 357 -8.97 -18.93 12.60
CA LEU A 357 -7.79 -19.19 13.42
C LEU A 357 -7.15 -20.52 13.06
N ILE A 358 -7.99 -21.53 12.82
CA ILE A 358 -7.55 -22.84 12.43
C ILE A 358 -6.94 -22.80 11.01
N GLU A 359 -7.52 -22.06 10.07
CA GLU A 359 -6.95 -21.89 8.73
C GLU A 359 -5.59 -21.17 8.75
N VAL A 360 -5.45 -20.12 9.57
CA VAL A 360 -4.16 -19.45 9.79
C VAL A 360 -3.15 -20.41 10.43
N LEU A 361 -3.57 -21.21 11.41
CA LEU A 361 -2.74 -22.28 11.96
C LEU A 361 -2.29 -23.24 10.87
N TRP A 362 -3.17 -23.60 9.93
CA TRP A 362 -2.80 -24.51 8.86
C TRP A 362 -1.69 -23.97 7.98
N GLY A 363 -1.78 -22.70 7.60
CA GLY A 363 -0.72 -22.06 6.85
C GLY A 363 0.61 -22.11 7.55
N SER A 364 0.60 -21.86 8.87
CA SER A 364 1.83 -21.83 9.65
C SER A 364 2.50 -23.19 9.71
N LEU A 365 1.71 -24.27 9.76
CA LEU A 365 2.16 -25.66 9.81
C LEU A 365 2.75 -26.18 8.50
N TYR A 366 2.45 -25.55 7.35
CA TYR A 366 3.04 -25.89 6.05
C TYR A 366 4.55 -25.57 5.95
N TYR A 367 5.08 -24.72 6.84
CA TYR A 367 6.49 -24.36 6.88
C TYR A 367 7.30 -25.40 7.68
N GLU A 368 7.48 -26.58 7.10
CA GLU A 368 8.03 -27.78 7.76
C GLU A 368 9.52 -27.72 8.16
N GLY A 369 10.23 -26.61 7.93
CA GLY A 369 11.70 -26.55 8.03
C GLY A 369 12.30 -25.74 9.18
N ASN A 370 11.51 -25.05 10.03
CA ASN A 370 12.07 -24.06 10.95
C ASN A 370 11.58 -24.23 12.41
N GLU A 371 12.49 -24.59 13.31
CA GLU A 371 12.23 -24.79 14.75
C GLU A 371 11.60 -23.55 15.45
N PHE A 372 12.01 -22.35 15.02
CA PHE A 372 11.40 -21.11 15.51
C PHE A 372 9.92 -21.03 15.14
N HIS A 373 9.54 -21.49 13.94
CA HIS A 373 8.14 -21.49 13.50
C HIS A 373 7.35 -22.54 14.27
N GLN A 374 7.95 -23.69 14.52
CA GLN A 374 7.31 -24.73 15.33
C GLN A 374 7.03 -24.25 16.76
N THR A 375 7.90 -23.42 17.32
CA THR A 375 7.67 -22.77 18.62
C THR A 375 6.51 -21.76 18.54
N LEU A 376 6.44 -20.95 17.49
CA LEU A 376 5.32 -20.02 17.27
C LEU A 376 3.99 -20.74 17.13
N ILE A 377 3.96 -21.83 16.36
CA ILE A 377 2.81 -22.71 16.18
C ILE A 377 2.38 -23.34 17.51
N HIS A 378 3.34 -23.85 18.29
CA HIS A 378 3.06 -24.40 19.61
C HIS A 378 2.44 -23.35 20.53
N ASN A 379 3.00 -22.13 20.55
CA ASN A 379 2.44 -21.02 21.32
C ASN A 379 1.03 -20.64 20.85
N PHE A 380 0.81 -20.59 19.54
CA PHE A 380 -0.48 -20.31 18.93
C PHE A 380 -1.54 -21.34 19.34
N ILE A 381 -1.23 -22.63 19.21
CA ILE A 381 -2.09 -23.73 19.64
C ILE A 381 -2.40 -23.61 21.13
N HIS A 382 -1.36 -23.38 21.95
CA HIS A 382 -1.52 -23.19 23.39
C HIS A 382 -2.44 -22.02 23.72
N ASN A 383 -2.34 -20.91 22.99
CA ASN A 383 -3.17 -19.72 23.20
C ASN A 383 -4.63 -19.96 22.82
N ILE A 384 -4.90 -20.66 21.72
CA ILE A 384 -6.26 -21.07 21.34
C ILE A 384 -6.86 -22.03 22.37
N ILE A 385 -6.05 -22.97 22.84
CA ILE A 385 -6.43 -23.93 23.89
C ILE A 385 -6.83 -23.19 25.17
N ASN A 386 -5.98 -22.29 25.64
CA ASN A 386 -6.21 -21.55 26.87
C ASN A 386 -7.38 -20.55 26.75
N SER A 387 -7.78 -20.19 25.53
CA SER A 387 -8.91 -19.29 25.34
C SER A 387 -10.26 -19.96 25.58
N ASN A 388 -10.34 -21.29 25.74
CA ASN A 388 -11.59 -22.06 25.86
C ASN A 388 -12.60 -21.81 24.70
N ARG A 389 -12.10 -21.44 23.50
CA ARG A 389 -12.94 -21.08 22.33
C ARG A 389 -12.88 -22.09 21.20
N LEU A 390 -12.49 -23.32 21.54
CA LEU A 390 -12.37 -24.41 20.60
C LEU A 390 -13.75 -25.00 20.31
N ASP A 391 -14.25 -24.77 19.11
CA ASP A 391 -15.29 -25.62 18.55
C ASP A 391 -14.64 -26.96 18.20
N VAL A 392 -14.86 -27.94 19.07
CA VAL A 392 -14.35 -29.30 18.91
C VAL A 392 -14.74 -29.88 17.56
N TRP A 393 -15.94 -29.55 17.07
CA TRP A 393 -16.50 -30.16 15.86
C TRP A 393 -15.80 -29.69 14.59
N LEU A 394 -15.30 -28.45 14.57
CA LEU A 394 -14.56 -27.93 13.41
C LEU A 394 -13.42 -28.88 13.04
N TYR A 395 -12.63 -29.36 14.02
CA TYR A 395 -11.47 -30.27 13.84
C TYR A 395 -11.78 -31.58 13.13
N PHE A 396 -13.05 -31.97 13.08
CA PHE A 396 -13.53 -33.20 12.45
C PHE A 396 -14.25 -32.95 11.11
N GLN A 397 -14.42 -31.70 10.69
CA GLN A 397 -14.99 -31.34 9.39
C GLN A 397 -13.93 -31.41 8.28
N GLU A 398 -14.36 -31.70 7.05
CA GLU A 398 -13.48 -31.62 5.88
C GLU A 398 -13.41 -30.17 5.36
N PRO A 399 -12.28 -29.73 4.75
CA PRO A 399 -11.05 -30.49 4.47
C PRO A 399 -10.06 -30.56 5.65
N LEU A 400 -10.42 -29.97 6.80
CA LEU A 400 -9.55 -29.83 7.96
C LEU A 400 -9.05 -31.18 8.47
N PHE A 401 -9.99 -32.10 8.71
CA PHE A 401 -9.70 -33.39 9.30
C PHE A 401 -8.74 -34.24 8.44
N SER A 402 -8.97 -34.31 7.13
CA SER A 402 -8.07 -35.01 6.20
C SER A 402 -6.65 -34.43 6.22
N LYS A 403 -6.52 -33.10 6.23
CA LYS A 403 -5.20 -32.43 6.31
C LYS A 403 -4.46 -32.78 7.61
N LEU A 404 -5.10 -32.67 8.78
CA LEU A 404 -4.48 -33.04 10.05
C LEU A 404 -4.09 -34.51 10.07
N THR A 405 -4.94 -35.39 9.53
CA THR A 405 -4.67 -36.82 9.44
C THR A 405 -3.44 -37.09 8.57
N ASN A 406 -3.27 -36.39 7.44
CA ASN A 406 -2.08 -36.50 6.62
C ASN A 406 -0.81 -36.10 7.40
N TRP A 407 -0.86 -35.01 8.17
CA TRP A 407 0.27 -34.61 9.01
C TRP A 407 0.63 -35.59 10.11
N MET A 408 -0.36 -36.27 10.67
CA MET A 408 -0.11 -37.34 11.61
C MET A 408 0.70 -38.49 10.98
N THR A 409 0.72 -38.64 9.65
CA THR A 409 1.53 -39.65 8.96
C THR A 409 2.96 -39.20 8.63
N LEU A 410 3.32 -37.94 8.85
CA LEU A 410 4.66 -37.40 8.57
C LEU A 410 5.67 -37.81 9.66
N HIS A 411 6.23 -39.01 9.53
CA HIS A 411 7.12 -39.60 10.54
C HIS A 411 8.33 -38.73 10.90
N GLY A 412 8.48 -38.45 12.20
CA GLY A 412 9.66 -37.76 12.73
C GLY A 412 9.62 -36.23 12.61
N HIS A 413 8.56 -35.67 12.01
CA HIS A 413 8.37 -34.22 11.96
C HIS A 413 7.68 -33.71 13.23
N ASN A 414 8.04 -32.51 13.70
CA ASN A 414 7.38 -31.93 14.87
C ASN A 414 5.89 -31.63 14.63
N VAL A 415 5.49 -31.38 13.36
CA VAL A 415 4.08 -31.20 12.98
C VAL A 415 3.23 -32.44 13.28
N GLN A 416 3.78 -33.65 13.13
CA GLN A 416 3.11 -34.89 13.53
C GLN A 416 2.84 -34.87 15.04
N LYS A 417 3.85 -34.58 15.85
CA LYS A 417 3.73 -34.53 17.31
C LYS A 417 2.70 -33.49 17.77
N LEU A 418 2.79 -32.26 17.26
CA LEU A 418 1.88 -31.17 17.61
C LEU A 418 0.43 -31.50 17.23
N THR A 419 0.21 -32.06 16.05
CA THR A 419 -1.12 -32.47 15.59
C THR A 419 -1.75 -33.53 16.50
N ILE A 420 -0.95 -34.53 16.89
CA ILE A 420 -1.42 -35.58 17.81
C ILE A 420 -1.69 -34.99 19.20
N MET A 421 -0.83 -34.10 19.69
CA MET A 421 -1.04 -33.41 20.96
C MET A 421 -2.34 -32.58 20.94
N VAL A 422 -2.66 -31.91 19.83
CA VAL A 422 -3.93 -31.18 19.65
C VAL A 422 -5.11 -32.12 19.81
N PHE A 423 -5.15 -33.24 19.09
CA PHE A 423 -6.27 -34.19 19.22
C PHE A 423 -6.34 -34.86 20.60
N CYS A 424 -5.20 -35.15 21.23
CA CYS A 424 -5.17 -35.62 22.62
C CYS A 424 -5.79 -34.58 23.56
N TRP A 425 -5.43 -33.31 23.37
CA TRP A 425 -5.95 -32.21 24.16
C TRP A 425 -7.46 -32.05 23.95
N ILE A 426 -7.94 -32.07 22.70
CA ILE A 426 -9.37 -31.95 22.38
C ILE A 426 -10.16 -33.07 23.05
N LYS A 427 -9.69 -34.33 22.98
CA LYS A 427 -10.32 -35.46 23.70
C LYS A 427 -10.39 -35.18 25.20
N HIS A 428 -9.24 -34.82 25.79
CA HIS A 428 -9.13 -34.54 27.23
C HIS A 428 -10.03 -33.38 27.66
N TYR A 429 -10.13 -32.34 26.84
CA TYR A 429 -11.01 -31.20 27.04
C TYR A 429 -12.49 -31.63 27.05
N CYS A 430 -12.93 -32.43 26.08
CA CYS A 430 -14.30 -32.96 26.06
C CYS A 430 -14.61 -33.82 27.29
N GLU A 431 -13.67 -34.67 27.69
CA GLU A 431 -13.80 -35.49 28.89
C GLU A 431 -13.92 -34.61 30.14
N CYS A 432 -13.02 -33.63 30.30
CA CYS A 432 -13.02 -32.69 31.41
C CYS A 432 -14.30 -31.86 31.48
N PHE A 433 -14.76 -31.35 30.33
CA PHE A 433 -16.00 -30.59 30.22
C PHE A 433 -17.22 -31.42 30.67
N THR A 434 -17.30 -32.68 30.24
CA THR A 434 -18.38 -33.60 30.63
C THR A 434 -18.40 -33.88 32.14
N HIS A 435 -17.23 -33.89 32.78
CA HIS A 435 -17.08 -34.19 34.20
C HIS A 435 -16.94 -32.95 35.10
N ASN A 436 -17.02 -31.74 34.53
CA ASN A 436 -16.80 -30.46 35.22
C ASN A 436 -15.44 -30.39 35.95
N VAL A 437 -14.39 -30.89 35.29
CA VAL A 437 -13.00 -30.87 35.78
C VAL A 437 -12.18 -29.89 34.93
N ASN A 438 -11.15 -29.28 35.51
CA ASN A 438 -10.24 -28.43 34.74
C ASN A 438 -9.34 -29.28 33.84
N PRO A 439 -9.19 -28.94 32.54
CA PRO A 439 -8.31 -29.66 31.64
C PRO A 439 -6.85 -29.56 32.08
N GLU A 440 -6.08 -30.60 31.76
CA GLU A 440 -4.62 -30.61 31.90
C GLU A 440 -4.02 -29.60 30.91
N THR A 441 -2.80 -29.14 31.21
CA THR A 441 -2.04 -28.25 30.33
C THR A 441 -1.70 -28.93 29.01
N PHE A 442 -1.54 -28.16 27.94
CA PHE A 442 -1.19 -28.71 26.62
C PHE A 442 0.11 -29.52 26.64
N SER A 443 1.13 -29.06 27.37
CA SER A 443 2.41 -29.77 27.51
C SER A 443 2.24 -31.16 28.15
N GLN A 444 1.23 -31.37 28.99
CA GLN A 444 0.93 -32.69 29.55
C GLN A 444 0.35 -33.66 28.52
N MET A 445 -0.05 -33.22 27.32
CA MET A 445 -0.50 -34.12 26.25
C MET A 445 0.66 -34.84 25.55
N GLU A 446 1.90 -34.43 25.79
CA GLU A 446 3.09 -34.98 25.13
C GLU A 446 3.27 -36.49 25.36
N TRP A 447 3.06 -36.97 26.59
CA TRP A 447 3.21 -38.40 26.91
C TRP A 447 2.13 -39.24 26.22
N ARG A 448 0.89 -38.72 26.14
CA ARG A 448 -0.22 -39.37 25.41
C ARG A 448 0.08 -39.43 23.91
N ALA A 449 0.61 -38.33 23.37
CA ALA A 449 1.01 -38.25 21.97
C ALA A 449 2.14 -39.23 21.63
N THR A 450 3.12 -39.42 22.52
CA THR A 450 4.26 -40.33 22.27
C THR A 450 3.81 -41.77 22.03
N ALA A 451 2.84 -42.27 22.79
CA ALA A 451 2.30 -43.61 22.59
C ALA A 451 1.60 -43.77 21.23
N ILE A 452 0.87 -42.73 20.80
CA ILE A 452 0.20 -42.70 19.50
C ILE A 452 1.25 -42.64 18.38
N ILE A 453 2.23 -41.72 18.46
CA ILE A 453 3.32 -41.57 17.49
C ILE A 453 4.05 -42.90 17.27
N ASN A 454 4.41 -43.59 18.35
CA ASN A 454 5.10 -44.89 18.30
C ASN A 454 4.26 -45.96 17.60
N THR A 455 2.93 -45.90 17.71
CA THR A 455 2.03 -46.83 17.02
C THR A 455 1.88 -46.45 15.55
N ILE A 456 1.76 -45.15 15.24
CA ILE A 456 1.68 -44.64 13.86
C ILE A 456 2.94 -44.98 13.07
N HIS A 457 4.13 -45.05 13.69
CA HIS A 457 5.39 -45.42 13.02
C HIS A 457 5.30 -46.69 12.15
N TRP A 458 4.40 -47.62 12.50
CA TRP A 458 4.19 -48.88 11.79
C TRP A 458 3.02 -48.86 10.81
N TYR A 459 2.31 -47.75 10.70
CA TYR A 459 1.22 -47.56 9.76
C TYR A 459 1.77 -47.39 8.34
N GLN A 460 1.16 -48.10 7.39
CA GLN A 460 1.42 -47.93 5.97
C GLN A 460 0.16 -47.33 5.34
N PRO A 461 0.22 -46.11 4.77
CA PRO A 461 -0.93 -45.47 4.15
C PRO A 461 -1.50 -46.33 3.03
N VAL A 462 -2.81 -46.52 3.03
CA VAL A 462 -3.54 -47.12 1.91
C VAL A 462 -4.21 -45.97 1.16
N GLU A 463 -3.90 -45.81 -0.13
CA GLU A 463 -4.45 -44.73 -0.95
C GLU A 463 -5.99 -44.71 -0.88
N GLY A 464 -6.56 -43.51 -0.70
CA GLY A 464 -8.01 -43.28 -0.73
C GLY A 464 -8.78 -43.57 0.56
N HIS A 465 -8.12 -43.99 1.66
CA HIS A 465 -8.79 -44.29 2.92
C HIS A 465 -8.43 -43.28 4.02
N GLY A 466 -9.09 -42.11 4.03
CA GLY A 466 -8.81 -41.03 5.00
C GLY A 466 -8.93 -41.44 6.47
N LEU A 467 -9.73 -42.47 6.78
CA LEU A 467 -9.89 -43.01 8.13
C LEU A 467 -8.98 -44.21 8.45
N GLY A 468 -8.21 -44.69 7.47
CA GLY A 468 -7.40 -45.91 7.60
C GLY A 468 -6.37 -45.83 8.73
N LEU A 469 -5.82 -44.63 9.00
CA LEU A 469 -4.92 -44.39 10.13
C LEU A 469 -5.59 -44.77 11.46
N TYR A 470 -6.80 -44.27 11.70
CA TYR A 470 -7.49 -44.47 12.96
C TYR A 470 -7.98 -45.92 13.11
N GLU A 471 -8.46 -46.54 12.03
CA GLU A 471 -8.81 -47.97 12.04
C GLU A 471 -7.59 -48.85 12.37
N TYR A 472 -6.42 -48.52 11.82
CA TYR A 472 -5.17 -49.18 12.17
C TYR A 472 -4.84 -49.01 13.65
N LEU A 473 -4.97 -47.81 14.20
CA LEU A 473 -4.73 -47.53 15.61
C LEU A 473 -5.73 -48.24 16.53
N VAL A 474 -6.98 -48.44 16.10
CA VAL A 474 -7.96 -49.25 16.84
C VAL A 474 -7.55 -50.73 16.90
N ARG A 475 -7.02 -51.28 15.80
CA ARG A 475 -6.62 -52.69 15.72
C ARG A 475 -5.28 -52.99 16.41
N ASN A 476 -4.32 -52.08 16.29
CA ASN A 476 -2.92 -52.31 16.68
C ASN A 476 -2.49 -51.50 17.91
N GLY A 477 -3.21 -50.43 18.25
CA GLY A 477 -2.97 -49.65 19.45
C GLY A 477 -3.34 -50.42 20.72
N ARG A 478 -2.60 -50.17 21.80
CA ARG A 478 -2.90 -50.73 23.13
C ARG A 478 -3.51 -49.67 24.03
N GLY A 479 -4.47 -50.08 24.86
CA GLY A 479 -5.08 -49.24 25.91
C GLY A 479 -5.61 -47.90 25.37
N GLU A 480 -5.09 -46.81 25.92
CA GLU A 480 -5.46 -45.42 25.57
C GLU A 480 -5.34 -45.11 24.08
N VAL A 481 -4.39 -45.70 23.35
CA VAL A 481 -4.23 -45.44 21.90
C VAL A 481 -5.45 -45.91 21.12
N ALA A 482 -5.94 -47.12 21.41
CA ALA A 482 -7.12 -47.68 20.74
C ALA A 482 -8.39 -46.94 21.15
N LEU A 483 -8.49 -46.50 22.42
CA LEU A 483 -9.63 -45.72 22.90
C LEU A 483 -9.67 -44.33 22.27
N TRP A 484 -8.52 -43.66 22.18
CA TRP A 484 -8.37 -42.36 21.51
C TRP A 484 -8.76 -42.46 20.03
N ALA A 485 -8.29 -43.49 19.31
CA ALA A 485 -8.64 -43.67 17.90
C ALA A 485 -10.13 -43.97 17.67
N LYS A 486 -10.76 -44.76 18.56
CA LYS A 486 -12.22 -44.98 18.53
C LYS A 486 -13.00 -43.68 18.74
N TRP A 487 -12.52 -42.84 19.65
CA TRP A 487 -13.13 -41.53 19.92
C TRP A 487 -13.03 -40.61 18.69
N ILE A 488 -11.89 -40.54 18.01
CA ILE A 488 -11.76 -39.80 16.75
C ILE A 488 -12.76 -40.29 15.70
N LEU A 489 -12.84 -41.61 15.47
CA LEU A 489 -13.77 -42.20 14.51
C LEU A 489 -15.24 -41.87 14.83
N TYR A 490 -15.59 -41.85 16.13
CA TYR A 490 -16.90 -41.40 16.57
C TYR A 490 -17.14 -39.93 16.21
N CYS A 491 -16.23 -39.04 16.58
CA CYS A 491 -16.38 -37.60 16.32
C CYS A 491 -16.51 -37.26 14.83
N VAL A 492 -15.74 -37.91 13.95
CA VAL A 492 -15.86 -37.70 12.49
C VAL A 492 -17.25 -38.09 11.98
N ARG A 493 -17.80 -39.21 12.46
CA ARG A 493 -19.13 -39.67 12.06
C ARG A 493 -20.22 -38.69 12.49
N GLU A 494 -20.16 -38.20 13.73
CA GLU A 494 -21.13 -37.23 14.24
C GLU A 494 -20.99 -35.87 13.52
N ALA A 495 -19.76 -35.43 13.22
CA ALA A 495 -19.52 -34.20 12.47
C ALA A 495 -20.11 -34.26 11.06
N GLY A 496 -20.01 -35.42 10.37
CA GLY A 496 -20.63 -35.63 9.06
C GLY A 496 -22.17 -35.48 9.12
N GLN A 497 -22.81 -36.06 10.13
CA GLN A 497 -24.27 -35.98 10.31
C GLN A 497 -24.74 -34.56 10.62
N ALA A 498 -23.97 -33.79 11.39
CA ALA A 498 -24.29 -32.40 11.69
C ALA A 498 -24.25 -31.51 10.44
N VAL A 499 -23.29 -31.73 9.54
CA VAL A 499 -23.18 -30.98 8.28
C VAL A 499 -24.35 -31.31 7.35
N GLU A 500 -24.74 -32.59 7.24
CA GLU A 500 -25.90 -32.99 6.43
C GLU A 500 -27.20 -32.31 6.90
N GLN A 501 -27.42 -32.24 8.21
CA GLN A 501 -28.59 -31.55 8.78
C GLN A 501 -28.57 -30.02 8.59
N MET A 502 -27.39 -29.40 8.52
CA MET A 502 -27.27 -27.96 8.25
C MET A 502 -27.46 -27.62 6.76
N VAL A 503 -27.22 -28.56 5.85
CA VAL A 503 -27.43 -28.37 4.40
C VAL A 503 -28.91 -28.59 4.01
N GLU A 504 -29.64 -29.39 4.78
CA GLU A 504 -31.07 -29.66 4.54
C GLU A 504 -32.01 -28.56 5.08
N ASN A 505 -31.52 -27.65 5.94
CA ASN A 505 -32.26 -26.51 6.49
C ASN A 505 -31.83 -25.20 5.82
#